data_AF-A0AAJ2B4W5-F1
#
_entry.id   AF-A0AAJ2B4W5-F1
#
_cell.length_a   1.000
_cell.length_b   1.000
_cell.length_c   1.000
_cell.angle_alpha   90.00
_cell.angle_beta   90.00
_cell.angle_gamma   90.00
#
_symmetry.space_group_name_H-M   'P 1'
#
loop_
_entity.id
_entity.type
_entity.pdbx_description
1 polymer ?
#
loop_
_entity_poly.entity_id
_entity_poly.type
_entity_poly.pdbx_seq_one_letter_code
_entity_poly.pdbx_strand_id
1 'polypeptide(L)'
;MKDAYFQHASRRTLAACGATLLMLVAPLASADRPDAEARDGWVATWTASADRNNNVTTPQNFPAATTIRQIEHVSVGGDRVRVRLTNEFGTAPVTVGPVHIALSAGGAKIAPNTDRTLTFGGKTTVTLYAGAPILSDPIDMRLAPLSNVAITFFLPDATPAYTVHQLAVQNAYVSSGDNTASPDQPSPHKYTNRFFLSAILTDTDRPTRAVVTFGDSITDGFASTVDANRRWPDNLSARLNSGGGPRRGYAVLSEAISGNRVVSDGAGVSALARYDRDVLSQSDVKWVIFLEGINDIGWPNTALDPSGRVVSAEEIIDGYRQIIARTHLRGMKIMGGTLTPFRNALEGTVNQGYWTPQKEAIRHAVNQWIRTSGAFDAVVDFDAVLRDPAHPNDMQAVYDSGDHLHPNDAGYVAMANAIDLSLLLRGNGERSDD
;
A
#
# COMPACT_ATOMS: atom_id res chain seq x y z
N MET A 1 10.17 35.65 -59.98
CA MET A 1 10.47 34.57 -60.94
C MET A 1 9.54 33.43 -60.56
N LYS A 2 8.38 33.29 -61.21
CA LYS A 2 8.14 32.62 -62.51
C LYS A 2 8.61 31.15 -62.47
N ASP A 3 7.86 30.12 -62.85
CA ASP A 3 6.49 30.00 -63.34
C ASP A 3 6.06 28.51 -63.21
N ALA A 4 4.75 28.31 -63.19
CA ALA A 4 4.03 27.06 -63.38
C ALA A 4 4.35 26.35 -64.71
N TYR A 5 4.05 25.04 -64.80
CA TYR A 5 3.73 24.39 -66.08
C TYR A 5 2.52 23.44 -65.98
N PHE A 6 1.60 23.64 -66.91
CA PHE A 6 0.29 23.02 -67.20
C PHE A 6 0.39 21.54 -67.63
N GLN A 7 -0.54 20.62 -67.29
CA GLN A 7 -1.90 20.34 -67.85
C GLN A 7 -2.02 20.06 -69.36
N HIS A 8 -2.53 18.86 -69.72
CA HIS A 8 -3.65 18.56 -70.66
C HIS A 8 -3.91 17.03 -70.72
N ALA A 9 -5.10 16.52 -70.34
CA ALA A 9 -6.30 16.23 -71.14
C ALA A 9 -6.08 15.12 -72.20
N SER A 10 -6.90 14.08 -72.44
CA SER A 10 -8.33 13.82 -72.24
C SER A 10 -8.67 12.38 -72.72
N ARG A 11 -9.74 11.75 -72.22
CA ARG A 11 -10.90 11.21 -73.00
C ARG A 11 -11.74 10.21 -72.20
N ARG A 12 -13.06 10.41 -72.25
CA ARG A 12 -14.14 9.59 -71.69
C ARG A 12 -14.47 8.43 -72.61
N THR A 13 -14.85 7.28 -72.04
CA THR A 13 -15.85 6.38 -72.62
C THR A 13 -16.68 5.75 -71.49
N LEU A 14 -18.01 5.90 -71.56
CA LEU A 14 -18.98 5.20 -70.70
C LEU A 14 -19.10 3.74 -71.15
N ALA A 15 -19.24 2.83 -70.18
CA ALA A 15 -19.98 1.58 -70.35
C ALA A 15 -20.73 1.26 -69.06
N ALA A 16 -22.05 1.25 -69.13
CA ALA A 16 -22.95 0.82 -68.08
C ALA A 16 -23.07 -0.72 -68.11
N CYS A 17 -23.08 -1.38 -66.94
CA CYS A 17 -23.65 -2.72 -66.79
C CYS A 17 -24.00 -3.02 -65.33
N GLY A 18 -25.32 -3.16 -65.08
CA GLY A 18 -25.90 -4.22 -64.27
C GLY A 18 -25.60 -4.26 -62.77
N ALA A 19 -26.50 -3.67 -61.97
CA ALA A 19 -26.67 -4.04 -60.57
C ALA A 19 -27.16 -5.49 -60.45
N THR A 20 -26.44 -6.32 -59.69
CA THR A 20 -27.00 -7.52 -59.05
C THR A 20 -26.51 -7.54 -57.61
N LEU A 21 -27.34 -7.02 -56.69
CA LEU A 21 -27.07 -7.04 -55.26
C LEU A 21 -27.45 -8.44 -54.74
N LEU A 22 -26.49 -9.35 -54.60
CA LEU A 22 -26.71 -10.58 -53.84
C LEU A 22 -26.83 -10.22 -52.35
N MET A 23 -28.03 -10.29 -51.79
CA MET A 23 -28.20 -10.35 -50.34
C MET A 23 -27.68 -11.72 -49.86
N LEU A 24 -26.45 -11.76 -49.33
CA LEU A 24 -26.05 -12.85 -48.46
C LEU A 24 -26.76 -12.66 -47.12
N VAL A 25 -27.82 -13.43 -46.89
CA VAL A 25 -28.34 -13.69 -45.55
C VAL A 25 -27.34 -14.63 -44.89
N ALA A 26 -26.35 -14.07 -44.20
CA ALA A 26 -25.50 -14.85 -43.31
C ALA A 26 -26.37 -15.36 -42.14
N PRO A 27 -26.27 -16.64 -41.75
CA PRO A 27 -26.93 -17.11 -40.55
C PRO A 27 -26.34 -16.35 -39.36
N LEU A 28 -27.21 -15.77 -38.54
CA LEU A 28 -26.87 -15.31 -37.20
C LEU A 28 -26.37 -16.53 -36.42
N ALA A 29 -25.06 -16.77 -36.49
CA ALA A 29 -24.38 -17.57 -35.49
C ALA A 29 -24.70 -16.89 -34.17
N SER A 30 -25.40 -17.62 -33.29
CA SER A 30 -25.58 -17.24 -31.90
C SER A 30 -24.18 -16.98 -31.38
N ALA A 31 -23.82 -15.71 -31.21
CA ALA A 31 -22.56 -15.35 -30.59
C ALA A 31 -22.66 -15.91 -29.17
N ASP A 32 -21.94 -17.01 -28.93
CA ASP A 32 -21.62 -17.43 -27.58
C ASP A 32 -21.16 -16.17 -26.86
N ARG A 33 -21.92 -15.79 -25.83
CA ARG A 33 -21.47 -14.77 -24.90
C ARG A 33 -20.06 -15.21 -24.50
N PRO A 34 -19.04 -14.35 -24.58
CA PRO A 34 -17.76 -14.72 -24.01
C PRO A 34 -18.06 -15.19 -22.59
N ASP A 35 -17.68 -16.44 -22.29
CA ASP A 35 -17.62 -16.94 -20.93
C ASP A 35 -17.06 -15.80 -20.08
N ALA A 36 -17.77 -15.46 -19.01
CA ALA A 36 -17.38 -14.41 -18.09
C ALA A 36 -15.86 -14.49 -17.90
N GLU A 37 -15.13 -13.47 -18.38
CA GLU A 37 -13.67 -13.45 -18.37
C GLU A 37 -13.22 -14.06 -17.05
N ALA A 38 -12.49 -15.19 -17.13
CA ALA A 38 -11.92 -15.82 -15.96
C ALA A 38 -11.08 -14.74 -15.29
N ARG A 39 -11.64 -14.11 -14.26
CA ARG A 39 -10.93 -13.09 -13.50
C ARG A 39 -9.72 -13.80 -12.94
N ASP A 40 -8.54 -13.36 -13.38
CA ASP A 40 -7.28 -13.86 -12.86
C ASP A 40 -7.34 -13.66 -11.34
N GLY A 41 -7.42 -14.75 -10.56
CA GLY A 41 -7.83 -14.77 -9.15
C GLY A 41 -6.84 -14.11 -8.19
N TRP A 42 -5.90 -13.33 -8.72
CA TRP A 42 -4.81 -12.68 -8.02
C TRP A 42 -5.28 -11.42 -7.30
N VAL A 43 -5.10 -11.44 -5.99
CA VAL A 43 -5.23 -10.27 -5.13
C VAL A 43 -3.92 -10.09 -4.37
N ALA A 44 -3.52 -8.84 -4.11
CA ALA A 44 -2.49 -8.61 -3.11
C ALA A 44 -3.00 -9.12 -1.76
N THR A 45 -2.15 -9.81 -1.02
CA THR A 45 -2.45 -10.24 0.36
C THR A 45 -1.62 -9.49 1.38
N TRP A 46 -0.53 -8.86 0.92
CA TRP A 46 0.32 -8.01 1.72
C TRP A 46 0.96 -6.96 0.79
N THR A 47 1.06 -5.72 1.25
CA THR A 47 1.77 -4.63 0.56
C THR A 47 2.49 -3.73 1.55
N ALA A 48 3.46 -2.97 1.04
CA ALA A 48 4.06 -1.84 1.72
C ALA A 48 4.51 -0.80 0.68
N SER A 49 4.17 0.48 0.93
CA SER A 49 4.63 1.57 0.08
C SER A 49 6.15 1.72 0.17
N ALA A 50 6.82 1.71 -0.97
CA ALA A 50 8.25 2.04 -1.04
C ALA A 50 8.45 3.55 -1.18
N ASP A 51 9.58 4.03 -0.68
CA ASP A 51 10.05 5.40 -0.85
C ASP A 51 11.59 5.45 -0.97
N ARG A 52 12.11 6.66 -1.14
CA ARG A 52 13.53 6.96 -1.14
C ARG A 52 14.12 6.73 0.25
N ASN A 53 15.33 6.20 0.28
CA ASN A 53 16.08 6.07 1.52
C ASN A 53 16.70 7.42 1.94
N ASN A 54 15.99 8.13 2.82
CA ASN A 54 16.39 9.44 3.37
C ASN A 54 16.74 9.39 4.87
N ASN A 55 16.75 8.20 5.47
CA ASN A 55 17.03 8.01 6.90
C ASN A 55 18.45 7.50 7.11
N VAL A 56 19.26 8.29 7.83
CA VAL A 56 20.67 7.98 8.10
C VAL A 56 20.88 6.71 8.94
N THR A 57 19.87 6.26 9.68
CA THR A 57 19.97 5.03 10.49
C THR A 57 19.64 3.77 9.68
N THR A 58 19.00 3.92 8.53
CA THR A 58 18.74 2.83 7.59
C THR A 58 20.01 2.55 6.78
N PRO A 59 20.37 1.27 6.52
CA PRO A 59 21.51 0.94 5.67
C PRO A 59 21.44 1.68 4.34
N GLN A 60 22.49 2.43 4.01
CA GLN A 60 22.58 3.14 2.73
C GLN A 60 23.10 2.23 1.61
N ASN A 61 23.83 1.18 2.00
CA ASN A 61 24.39 0.19 1.11
C ASN A 61 24.46 -1.17 1.78
N PHE A 62 24.39 -2.22 0.96
CA PHE A 62 24.74 -3.58 1.33
C PHE A 62 26.06 -3.96 0.67
N PRO A 63 26.98 -4.62 1.40
CA PRO A 63 28.15 -5.24 0.79
C PRO A 63 27.76 -6.29 -0.26
N ALA A 64 28.69 -6.63 -1.15
CA ALA A 64 28.53 -7.77 -2.03
C ALA A 64 28.32 -9.06 -1.22
N ALA A 65 27.65 -10.03 -1.84
CA ALA A 65 27.24 -11.27 -1.21
C ALA A 65 26.45 -11.06 0.10
N THR A 66 25.30 -10.40 0.01
CA THR A 66 24.40 -10.15 1.16
C THR A 66 23.09 -10.92 0.98
N THR A 67 22.65 -11.66 1.99
CA THR A 67 21.29 -12.23 2.04
C THR A 67 20.39 -11.38 2.93
N ILE A 68 19.19 -11.07 2.44
CA ILE A 68 18.15 -10.37 3.19
C ILE A 68 16.94 -11.30 3.31
N ARG A 69 16.45 -11.54 4.53
CA ARG A 69 15.19 -12.25 4.82
C ARG A 69 14.23 -11.30 5.52
N GLN A 70 13.04 -11.16 4.96
CA GLN A 70 11.97 -10.29 5.47
C GLN A 70 10.78 -11.15 5.82
N ILE A 71 10.28 -11.01 7.04
CA ILE A 71 9.06 -11.70 7.47
C ILE A 71 7.89 -10.79 7.16
N GLU A 72 6.84 -11.30 6.53
CA GLU A 72 5.64 -10.54 6.22
C GLU A 72 4.38 -11.30 6.66
N HIS A 73 3.37 -10.56 7.12
CA HIS A 73 2.11 -11.11 7.61
C HIS A 73 1.01 -10.98 6.53
N VAL A 74 0.57 -12.10 5.96
CA VAL A 74 -0.39 -12.08 4.85
C VAL A 74 -1.83 -11.91 5.36
N SER A 75 -2.66 -11.16 4.64
CA SER A 75 -4.05 -10.93 5.01
C SER A 75 -4.95 -12.13 4.67
N VAL A 76 -5.10 -12.41 3.38
CA VAL A 76 -5.88 -13.54 2.84
C VAL A 76 -4.97 -14.69 2.44
N GLY A 77 -5.51 -15.90 2.47
CA GLY A 77 -4.83 -17.10 1.97
C GLY A 77 -5.13 -17.36 0.49
N GLY A 78 -4.41 -18.29 -0.10
CA GLY A 78 -4.58 -18.75 -1.48
C GLY A 78 -3.63 -19.91 -1.79
N ASP A 79 -3.70 -20.44 -3.00
CA ASP A 79 -2.98 -21.68 -3.37
C ASP A 79 -1.70 -21.43 -4.18
N ARG A 80 -1.58 -20.24 -4.77
CA ARG A 80 -0.40 -19.80 -5.52
C ARG A 80 0.04 -18.43 -5.07
N VAL A 81 1.33 -18.14 -5.23
CA VAL A 81 1.95 -16.90 -4.78
C VAL A 81 2.75 -16.23 -5.90
N ARG A 82 2.72 -14.91 -5.92
CA ARG A 82 3.69 -14.06 -6.63
C ARG A 82 4.25 -13.03 -5.66
N VAL A 83 5.48 -12.60 -5.91
CA VAL A 83 6.16 -11.57 -5.13
C VAL A 83 6.56 -10.42 -6.04
N ARG A 84 6.28 -9.19 -5.60
CA ARG A 84 6.69 -7.95 -6.28
C ARG A 84 7.89 -7.35 -5.56
N LEU A 85 9.05 -7.42 -6.21
CA LEU A 85 10.22 -6.65 -5.82
C LEU A 85 10.17 -5.27 -6.46
N THR A 86 10.78 -4.26 -5.84
CA THR A 86 10.75 -2.87 -6.32
C THR A 86 12.11 -2.20 -6.26
N ASN A 87 12.42 -1.43 -7.30
CA ASN A 87 13.51 -0.47 -7.34
C ASN A 87 13.00 0.90 -7.85
N GLU A 88 11.75 1.24 -7.53
CA GLU A 88 11.04 2.43 -8.04
C GLU A 88 11.68 3.77 -7.63
N PHE A 89 12.51 3.79 -6.59
CA PHE A 89 13.30 4.96 -6.18
C PHE A 89 14.80 4.79 -6.45
N GLY A 90 15.20 3.68 -7.06
CA GLY A 90 16.57 3.44 -7.46
C GLY A 90 16.99 4.25 -8.66
N THR A 91 18.25 4.65 -8.67
CA THR A 91 18.89 5.40 -9.77
C THR A 91 19.78 4.52 -10.66
N ALA A 92 19.99 3.25 -10.28
CA ALA A 92 20.76 2.27 -11.02
C ALA A 92 20.11 0.87 -10.96
N PRO A 93 20.36 -0.01 -11.94
CA PRO A 93 19.90 -1.39 -11.88
C PRO A 93 20.50 -2.16 -10.70
N VAL A 94 19.71 -3.03 -10.08
CA VAL A 94 20.13 -3.92 -8.98
C VAL A 94 20.03 -5.37 -9.44
N THR A 95 21.12 -6.13 -9.35
CA THR A 95 21.09 -7.59 -9.56
C THR A 95 20.60 -8.25 -8.28
N VAL A 96 19.55 -9.07 -8.39
CA VAL A 96 19.05 -9.92 -7.32
C VAL A 96 19.26 -11.36 -7.76
N GLY A 97 20.01 -12.13 -6.97
CA GLY A 97 20.22 -13.56 -7.13
C GLY A 97 18.98 -14.37 -6.76
N PRO A 98 19.13 -15.62 -6.28
CA PRO A 98 18.00 -16.44 -5.87
C PRO A 98 17.08 -15.71 -4.90
N VAL A 99 15.78 -15.82 -5.16
CA VAL A 99 14.70 -15.32 -4.29
C VAL A 99 13.88 -16.53 -3.85
N HIS A 100 13.60 -16.62 -2.57
CA HIS A 100 12.92 -17.73 -1.93
C HIS A 100 11.73 -17.22 -1.13
N ILE A 101 10.67 -18.02 -1.10
CA ILE A 101 9.55 -17.87 -0.17
C ILE A 101 9.41 -19.14 0.67
N ALA A 102 9.14 -18.97 1.96
CA ALA A 102 8.84 -20.07 2.86
C ALA A 102 7.81 -19.62 3.91
N LEU A 103 7.15 -20.55 4.61
CA LEU A 103 6.42 -20.20 5.82
C LEU A 103 7.43 -19.84 6.91
N SER A 104 7.15 -18.80 7.69
CA SER A 104 8.02 -18.40 8.80
C SER A 104 7.89 -19.39 9.96
N ALA A 105 9.02 -19.76 10.57
CA ALA A 105 9.07 -20.46 11.86
C ALA A 105 9.39 -19.51 13.02
N GLY A 106 9.26 -18.20 12.80
CA GLY A 106 9.61 -17.14 13.74
C GLY A 106 11.10 -16.76 13.70
N GLY A 107 11.39 -15.51 14.04
CA GLY A 107 12.76 -15.00 13.93
C GLY A 107 13.30 -15.09 12.51
N ALA A 108 14.58 -15.43 12.39
CA ALA A 108 15.24 -15.66 11.10
C ALA A 108 15.03 -17.09 10.55
N LYS A 109 14.07 -17.85 11.07
CA LYS A 109 13.84 -19.27 10.70
C LYS A 109 12.69 -19.45 9.74
N ILE A 110 12.80 -20.47 8.89
CA ILE A 110 11.74 -20.93 8.01
C ILE A 110 11.23 -22.31 8.44
N ALA A 111 9.96 -22.58 8.16
CA ALA A 111 9.35 -23.86 8.45
C ALA A 111 9.90 -24.96 7.51
N PRO A 112 10.22 -26.16 8.04
CA PRO A 112 10.73 -27.25 7.22
C PRO A 112 9.83 -27.60 6.03
N ASN A 113 10.42 -27.94 4.89
CA ASN A 113 9.74 -28.38 3.66
C ASN A 113 8.82 -27.32 2.99
N THR A 114 8.87 -26.06 3.45
CA THR A 114 8.06 -24.97 2.88
C THR A 114 8.83 -24.06 1.94
N ASP A 115 10.15 -24.15 1.90
CA ASP A 115 11.00 -23.34 1.03
C ASP A 115 10.71 -23.59 -0.45
N ARG A 116 10.59 -22.50 -1.21
CA ARG A 116 10.30 -22.50 -2.64
C ARG A 116 11.12 -21.40 -3.31
N THR A 117 11.89 -21.77 -4.34
CA THR A 117 12.60 -20.80 -5.18
C THR A 117 11.61 -20.11 -6.13
N LEU A 118 11.63 -18.79 -6.12
CA LEU A 118 10.89 -17.96 -7.07
C LEU A 118 11.68 -17.78 -8.37
N THR A 119 10.95 -17.55 -9.45
CA THR A 119 11.53 -17.24 -10.77
C THR A 119 10.90 -15.98 -11.36
N PHE A 120 11.61 -15.35 -12.29
CA PHE A 120 11.18 -14.16 -13.01
C PHE A 120 11.41 -14.38 -14.50
N GLY A 121 10.35 -14.71 -15.25
CA GLY A 121 10.48 -15.18 -16.63
C GLY A 121 11.33 -16.46 -16.75
N GLY A 122 11.18 -17.37 -15.80
CA GLY A 122 11.89 -18.64 -15.70
C GLY A 122 13.31 -18.55 -15.14
N LYS A 123 13.80 -17.35 -14.76
CA LYS A 123 15.15 -17.14 -14.24
C LYS A 123 15.15 -16.98 -12.72
N THR A 124 16.17 -17.54 -12.06
CA THR A 124 16.39 -17.42 -10.61
C THR A 124 17.20 -16.19 -10.22
N THR A 125 17.84 -15.52 -11.19
CA THR A 125 18.53 -14.24 -11.02
C THR A 125 17.88 -13.21 -11.94
N VAL A 126 17.66 -12.01 -11.43
CA VAL A 126 16.96 -10.95 -12.13
C VAL A 126 17.60 -9.58 -11.91
N THR A 127 17.34 -8.66 -12.83
CA THR A 127 17.75 -7.25 -12.71
C THR A 127 16.53 -6.40 -12.41
N LEU A 128 16.54 -5.72 -11.26
CA LEU A 128 15.59 -4.66 -10.94
C LEU A 128 16.06 -3.36 -11.59
N TYR A 129 15.44 -2.97 -12.70
CA TYR A 129 15.79 -1.71 -13.36
C TYR A 129 15.44 -0.50 -12.49
N ALA A 130 16.23 0.56 -12.62
CA ALA A 130 16.00 1.83 -11.95
C ALA A 130 14.59 2.35 -12.26
N GLY A 131 13.84 2.75 -11.23
CA GLY A 131 12.50 3.31 -11.38
C GLY A 131 11.39 2.29 -11.64
N ALA A 132 11.67 0.98 -11.56
CA ALA A 132 10.70 -0.06 -11.93
C ALA A 132 10.53 -1.15 -10.86
N PRO A 133 9.30 -1.70 -10.72
CA PRO A 133 9.08 -2.96 -10.03
C PRO A 133 9.27 -4.16 -10.96
N ILE A 134 9.32 -5.36 -10.37
CA ILE A 134 9.20 -6.62 -11.09
C ILE A 134 8.32 -7.59 -10.30
N LEU A 135 7.56 -8.42 -11.02
CA LEU A 135 6.70 -9.46 -10.47
C LEU A 135 7.26 -10.84 -10.77
N SER A 136 7.27 -11.74 -9.79
CA SER A 136 7.67 -13.13 -10.01
C SER A 136 6.68 -13.89 -10.88
N ASP A 137 7.15 -14.99 -11.46
CA ASP A 137 6.30 -16.05 -11.97
C ASP A 137 5.48 -16.65 -10.81
N PRO A 138 4.28 -17.19 -11.09
CA PRO A 138 3.45 -17.78 -10.06
C PRO A 138 4.01 -19.13 -9.60
N ILE A 139 4.05 -19.35 -8.29
CA ILE A 139 4.48 -20.62 -7.68
C ILE A 139 3.38 -21.24 -6.83
N ASP A 140 3.31 -22.56 -6.82
CA ASP A 140 2.37 -23.29 -5.98
C ASP A 140 2.87 -23.31 -4.54
N MET A 141 2.14 -22.62 -3.67
CA MET A 141 2.40 -22.53 -2.24
C MET A 141 1.11 -22.12 -1.54
N ARG A 142 0.53 -23.05 -0.80
CA ARG A 142 -0.68 -22.76 -0.04
C ARG A 142 -0.37 -21.84 1.14
N LEU A 143 -1.03 -20.69 1.18
CA LEU A 143 -1.02 -19.76 2.29
C LEU A 143 -2.34 -19.86 3.06
N ALA A 144 -2.25 -20.03 4.38
CA ALA A 144 -3.41 -19.80 5.23
C ALA A 144 -3.59 -18.28 5.42
N PRO A 145 -4.83 -17.77 5.55
CA PRO A 145 -5.05 -16.38 5.98
C PRO A 145 -4.29 -16.09 7.28
N LEU A 146 -3.73 -14.89 7.40
CA LEU A 146 -3.00 -14.45 8.60
C LEU A 146 -1.74 -15.27 8.91
N SER A 147 -1.18 -15.98 7.93
CA SER A 147 0.10 -16.66 8.09
C SER A 147 1.29 -15.70 7.91
N ASN A 148 2.42 -16.04 8.52
CA ASN A 148 3.67 -15.32 8.31
C ASN A 148 4.51 -16.06 7.27
N VAL A 149 5.03 -15.32 6.30
CA VAL A 149 5.94 -15.82 5.26
C VAL A 149 7.30 -15.15 5.37
N ALA A 150 8.35 -15.85 4.98
CA ALA A 150 9.69 -15.32 4.87
C ALA A 150 10.04 -15.16 3.38
N ILE A 151 10.28 -13.92 2.94
CA ILE A 151 10.84 -13.62 1.63
C ILE A 151 12.34 -13.44 1.81
N THR A 152 13.15 -14.32 1.21
CA THR A 152 14.61 -14.27 1.30
C THR A 152 15.21 -14.04 -0.08
N PHE A 153 16.13 -13.09 -0.22
CA PHE A 153 16.85 -12.91 -1.47
C PHE A 153 18.34 -12.59 -1.26
N PHE A 154 19.13 -12.90 -2.29
CA PHE A 154 20.56 -12.66 -2.32
C PHE A 154 20.92 -11.48 -3.22
N LEU A 155 21.79 -10.61 -2.72
CA LEU A 155 22.43 -9.53 -3.46
C LEU A 155 23.89 -9.95 -3.74
N PRO A 156 24.21 -10.41 -4.96
CA PRO A 156 25.56 -10.84 -5.30
C PRO A 156 26.55 -9.68 -5.31
N ASP A 157 26.10 -8.50 -5.75
CA ASP A 157 26.92 -7.31 -5.89
C ASP A 157 26.69 -6.34 -4.72
N ALA A 158 27.67 -5.46 -4.49
CA ALA A 158 27.47 -4.34 -3.58
C ALA A 158 26.32 -3.47 -4.09
N THR A 159 25.31 -3.26 -3.23
CA THR A 159 24.01 -2.74 -3.66
C THR A 159 23.64 -1.51 -2.85
N PRO A 160 23.50 -0.33 -3.47
CA PRO A 160 22.90 0.84 -2.82
C PRO A 160 21.42 0.61 -2.49
N ALA A 161 21.01 0.91 -1.27
CA ALA A 161 19.64 0.71 -0.80
C ALA A 161 18.80 1.98 -1.01
N TYR A 162 18.63 2.40 -2.27
CA TYR A 162 17.88 3.63 -2.59
C TYR A 162 16.37 3.51 -2.40
N THR A 163 15.83 2.30 -2.57
CA THR A 163 14.40 1.99 -2.43
C THR A 163 14.17 1.22 -1.14
N VAL A 164 13.43 1.80 -0.20
CA VAL A 164 13.12 1.19 1.10
C VAL A 164 11.70 1.54 1.55
N HIS A 165 11.17 0.75 2.46
CA HIS A 165 10.09 1.18 3.33
C HIS A 165 10.67 1.41 4.73
N GLN A 166 10.50 2.62 5.27
CA GLN A 166 11.27 3.11 6.41
C GLN A 166 10.86 2.51 7.75
N LEU A 167 9.58 2.23 7.97
CA LEU A 167 9.07 1.78 9.26
C LEU A 167 8.27 0.49 9.09
N ALA A 168 8.97 -0.66 9.09
CA ALA A 168 8.29 -1.94 8.94
C ALA A 168 7.55 -2.40 10.20
N VAL A 169 8.06 -2.01 11.38
CA VAL A 169 7.71 -2.58 12.71
C VAL A 169 7.79 -4.11 12.71
N GLN A 170 8.69 -4.64 11.88
CA GLN A 170 8.90 -6.06 11.62
C GLN A 170 10.37 -6.26 11.23
N ASN A 171 10.99 -7.30 11.74
CA ASN A 171 12.40 -7.56 11.56
C ASN A 171 12.70 -8.12 10.16
N ALA A 172 13.62 -7.45 9.47
CA ALA A 172 14.42 -7.99 8.40
C ALA A 172 15.77 -8.50 8.96
N TYR A 173 16.26 -9.61 8.42
CA TYR A 173 17.48 -10.29 8.83
C TYR A 173 18.49 -10.23 7.69
N VAL A 174 19.64 -9.62 7.96
CA VAL A 174 20.69 -9.38 6.96
C VAL A 174 21.96 -10.11 7.36
N SER A 175 22.49 -10.97 6.50
CA SER A 175 23.73 -11.73 6.74
C SER A 175 24.62 -11.76 5.50
N SER A 176 25.91 -12.03 5.70
CA SER A 176 26.87 -12.21 4.60
C SER A 176 26.80 -13.62 4.01
N GLY A 177 27.16 -13.74 2.72
CA GLY A 177 27.07 -14.97 1.94
C GLY A 177 25.67 -15.22 1.39
N ASP A 178 25.57 -16.21 0.49
CA ASP A 178 24.28 -16.72 0.01
C ASP A 178 23.72 -17.72 1.02
N ASN A 179 22.72 -17.27 1.78
CA ASN A 179 22.02 -18.06 2.79
C ASN A 179 20.53 -18.19 2.43
N THR A 180 20.18 -18.03 1.15
CA THR A 180 18.79 -17.95 0.68
C THR A 180 17.95 -19.15 1.11
N ALA A 181 18.49 -20.35 0.92
CA ALA A 181 17.86 -21.61 1.31
C ALA A 181 18.12 -22.05 2.77
N SER A 182 18.78 -21.22 3.60
CA SER A 182 19.13 -21.63 4.97
C SER A 182 17.89 -21.77 5.86
N PRO A 183 17.67 -22.91 6.54
CA PRO A 183 16.54 -23.07 7.46
C PRO A 183 16.53 -22.06 8.61
N ASP A 184 17.71 -21.65 9.05
CA ASP A 184 17.95 -20.59 10.03
C ASP A 184 19.06 -19.69 9.48
N GLN A 185 18.80 -18.41 9.26
CA GLN A 185 19.79 -17.53 8.67
C GLN A 185 20.93 -17.29 9.66
N PRO A 186 22.20 -17.51 9.28
CA PRO A 186 23.31 -17.44 10.23
C PRO A 186 23.66 -15.99 10.59
N SER A 187 23.82 -15.74 11.89
CA SER A 187 24.32 -14.48 12.47
C SER A 187 23.74 -13.19 11.85
N PRO A 188 22.40 -13.05 11.70
CA PRO A 188 21.84 -11.91 11.01
C PRO A 188 21.87 -10.66 11.87
N HIS A 189 22.18 -9.52 11.25
CA HIS A 189 21.83 -8.22 11.79
C HIS A 189 20.34 -7.95 11.56
N LYS A 190 19.69 -7.29 12.52
CA LYS A 190 18.25 -6.98 12.44
C LYS A 190 18.04 -5.53 12.04
N TYR A 191 17.12 -5.31 11.11
CA TYR A 191 16.60 -4.00 10.77
C TYR A 191 15.08 -4.01 10.84
N THR A 192 14.47 -2.87 11.13
CA THR A 192 13.01 -2.70 11.11
C THR A 192 12.55 -1.94 9.87
N ASN A 193 13.23 -2.19 8.75
CA ASN A 193 12.97 -1.63 7.42
C ASN A 193 12.55 -2.75 6.48
N ARG A 194 11.86 -2.39 5.38
CA ARG A 194 11.74 -3.30 4.23
C ARG A 194 12.61 -2.84 3.08
N PHE A 195 13.29 -3.78 2.44
CA PHE A 195 14.24 -3.55 1.35
C PHE A 195 13.72 -4.21 0.08
N PHE A 196 13.57 -3.42 -0.98
CA PHE A 196 13.22 -3.89 -2.33
C PHE A 196 11.98 -4.78 -2.46
N LEU A 197 11.09 -4.81 -1.46
CA LEU A 197 9.87 -5.64 -1.43
C LEU A 197 8.65 -4.72 -1.27
N SER A 198 7.64 -4.90 -2.12
CA SER A 198 6.45 -4.02 -2.14
C SER A 198 5.12 -4.76 -2.13
N ALA A 199 5.04 -6.01 -2.60
CA ALA A 199 3.81 -6.78 -2.51
C ALA A 199 4.04 -8.29 -2.51
N ILE A 200 3.08 -9.00 -1.92
CA ILE A 200 2.87 -10.44 -2.08
C ILE A 200 1.43 -10.59 -2.57
N LEU A 201 1.27 -11.28 -3.69
CA LEU A 201 -0.03 -11.58 -4.29
C LEU A 201 -0.31 -13.06 -4.17
N THR A 202 -1.58 -13.40 -3.99
CA THR A 202 -2.01 -14.80 -3.95
C THR A 202 -3.22 -15.04 -4.84
N ASP A 203 -3.23 -16.22 -5.46
CA ASP A 203 -4.35 -16.70 -6.25
C ASP A 203 -5.39 -17.31 -5.31
N THR A 204 -6.58 -16.72 -5.29
CA THR A 204 -7.65 -17.07 -4.36
C THR A 204 -8.68 -17.98 -5.01
N ASP A 205 -9.16 -18.96 -4.25
CA ASP A 205 -10.14 -19.97 -4.70
C ASP A 205 -11.55 -19.40 -5.00
N ARG A 206 -11.76 -18.12 -4.67
CA ARG A 206 -13.01 -17.38 -4.85
C ARG A 206 -12.71 -15.90 -5.08
N PRO A 207 -13.61 -15.15 -5.74
CA PRO A 207 -13.45 -13.71 -5.91
C PRO A 207 -13.22 -12.99 -4.57
N THR A 208 -11.99 -12.49 -4.40
CA THR A 208 -11.53 -11.79 -3.20
C THR A 208 -11.46 -10.31 -3.49
N ARG A 209 -11.89 -9.48 -2.54
CA ARG A 209 -11.86 -8.02 -2.66
C ARG A 209 -10.74 -7.46 -1.78
N ALA A 210 -10.30 -6.24 -2.06
CA ALA A 210 -9.31 -5.57 -1.23
C ALA A 210 -9.84 -4.26 -0.62
N VAL A 211 -9.31 -3.94 0.56
CA VAL A 211 -9.37 -2.62 1.18
C VAL A 211 -7.95 -2.13 1.38
N VAL A 212 -7.67 -0.89 0.96
CA VAL A 212 -6.37 -0.24 1.18
C VAL A 212 -6.46 0.66 2.40
N THR A 213 -5.54 0.53 3.34
CA THR A 213 -5.32 1.46 4.45
C THR A 213 -4.20 2.42 4.05
N PHE A 214 -4.54 3.66 3.73
CA PHE A 214 -3.62 4.67 3.18
C PHE A 214 -3.39 5.76 4.23
N GLY A 215 -2.13 6.02 4.59
CA GLY A 215 -1.86 7.01 5.63
C GLY A 215 -0.40 7.20 6.02
N ASP A 216 -0.22 7.73 7.23
CA ASP A 216 1.08 8.05 7.83
C ASP A 216 1.55 7.04 8.89
N SER A 217 2.40 7.47 9.82
CA SER A 217 3.01 6.67 10.89
C SER A 217 2.00 5.99 11.81
N ILE A 218 0.81 6.56 11.98
CA ILE A 218 -0.27 5.95 12.75
C ILE A 218 -0.83 4.74 12.00
N THR A 219 -0.88 4.79 10.66
CA THR A 219 -1.29 3.64 9.83
C THR A 219 -0.16 2.64 9.64
N ASP A 220 1.08 3.12 9.52
CA ASP A 220 2.28 2.29 9.45
C ASP A 220 2.54 1.54 10.76
N GLY A 221 1.99 2.08 11.86
CA GLY A 221 1.88 1.45 13.15
C GLY A 221 3.07 1.67 14.07
N PHE A 222 3.64 2.87 14.01
CA PHE A 222 4.70 3.33 14.93
C PHE A 222 4.35 3.02 16.38
N ALA A 223 5.34 2.64 17.19
CA ALA A 223 5.18 2.21 18.58
C ALA A 223 4.34 0.92 18.81
N SER A 224 3.90 0.23 17.75
CA SER A 224 3.44 -1.15 17.90
C SER A 224 4.61 -2.09 18.26
N THR A 225 4.31 -3.16 18.98
CA THR A 225 5.32 -4.18 19.33
C THR A 225 5.90 -4.82 18.07
N VAL A 226 7.21 -4.70 17.89
CA VAL A 226 7.95 -5.29 16.75
C VAL A 226 7.66 -6.79 16.64
N ASP A 227 7.43 -7.26 15.41
CA ASP A 227 7.08 -8.64 15.04
C ASP A 227 5.73 -9.17 15.57
N ALA A 228 4.95 -8.35 16.30
CA ALA A 228 3.71 -8.82 16.92
C ALA A 228 2.48 -8.75 16.00
N ASN A 229 2.58 -8.08 14.85
CA ASN A 229 1.47 -7.83 13.91
C ASN A 229 0.26 -7.18 14.59
N ARG A 230 0.49 -6.09 15.34
CA ARG A 230 -0.53 -5.40 16.15
C ARG A 230 -0.84 -3.98 15.68
N ARG A 231 -0.45 -3.65 14.46
CA ARG A 231 -0.82 -2.40 13.80
C ARG A 231 -2.32 -2.41 13.53
N TRP A 232 -2.98 -1.26 13.41
CA TRP A 232 -4.44 -1.29 13.22
C TRP A 232 -4.86 -1.96 11.89
N PRO A 233 -4.09 -1.89 10.78
CA PRO A 233 -4.40 -2.68 9.58
C PRO A 233 -4.28 -4.19 9.80
N ASP A 234 -3.31 -4.67 10.59
CA ASP A 234 -3.18 -6.09 10.95
C ASP A 234 -4.41 -6.56 11.75
N ASN A 235 -4.82 -5.77 12.75
CA ASN A 235 -6.01 -6.07 13.55
C ASN A 235 -7.30 -6.03 12.71
N LEU A 236 -7.41 -5.11 11.74
CA LEU A 236 -8.53 -5.10 10.79
C LEU A 236 -8.53 -6.38 9.93
N SER A 237 -7.36 -6.79 9.43
CA SER A 237 -7.19 -8.04 8.69
C SER A 237 -7.62 -9.25 9.52
N ALA A 238 -7.23 -9.30 10.79
CA ALA A 238 -7.63 -10.34 11.72
C ALA A 238 -9.16 -10.36 11.93
N ARG A 239 -9.80 -9.20 12.08
CA ARG A 239 -11.27 -9.10 12.22
C ARG A 239 -12.00 -9.59 10.96
N LEU A 240 -11.48 -9.29 9.77
CA LEU A 240 -12.07 -9.70 8.49
C LEU A 240 -11.87 -11.18 8.16
N ASN A 241 -10.73 -11.74 8.55
CA ASN A 241 -10.29 -13.06 8.07
C ASN A 241 -10.26 -14.16 9.17
N SER A 242 -10.41 -13.83 10.46
CA SER A 242 -10.61 -14.84 11.51
C SER A 242 -12.00 -15.49 11.36
N GLY A 243 -12.14 -16.81 11.55
CA GLY A 243 -13.44 -17.48 11.76
C GLY A 243 -14.21 -18.04 10.56
N GLY A 244 -13.59 -18.27 9.39
CA GLY A 244 -14.03 -19.27 8.39
C GLY A 244 -15.41 -19.14 7.70
N GLY A 245 -16.15 -18.04 7.89
CA GLY A 245 -17.47 -17.85 7.26
C GLY A 245 -17.40 -17.47 5.76
N PRO A 246 -18.48 -17.75 4.98
CA PRO A 246 -18.48 -17.64 3.51
C PRO A 246 -18.30 -16.22 2.94
N ARG A 247 -18.44 -15.16 3.76
CA ARG A 247 -18.23 -13.75 3.36
C ARG A 247 -16.81 -13.20 3.67
N ARG A 248 -15.88 -14.03 4.14
CA ARG A 248 -14.61 -13.62 4.79
C ARG A 248 -13.37 -13.72 3.88
N GLY A 249 -13.30 -12.89 2.86
CA GLY A 249 -12.16 -12.83 1.94
C GLY A 249 -11.96 -11.39 1.49
N TYR A 250 -11.55 -10.54 2.45
CA TYR A 250 -11.14 -9.18 2.14
C TYR A 250 -9.67 -9.04 2.49
N ALA A 251 -8.85 -8.82 1.47
CA ALA A 251 -7.46 -8.47 1.68
C ALA A 251 -7.38 -7.06 2.26
N VAL A 252 -6.54 -6.88 3.27
CA VAL A 252 -6.17 -5.58 3.82
C VAL A 252 -4.77 -5.25 3.36
N LEU A 253 -4.63 -4.17 2.60
CA LEU A 253 -3.37 -3.72 2.00
C LEU A 253 -2.92 -2.45 2.72
N SER A 254 -1.71 -2.45 3.28
CA SER A 254 -1.21 -1.29 4.01
C SER A 254 -0.30 -0.45 3.12
N GLU A 255 -0.75 0.76 2.82
CA GLU A 255 -0.02 1.72 1.98
C GLU A 255 0.32 2.97 2.81
N ALA A 256 1.01 2.73 3.93
CA ALA A 256 1.42 3.77 4.86
C ALA A 256 2.90 4.15 4.69
N ILE A 257 3.21 5.40 5.00
CA ILE A 257 4.58 5.89 5.13
C ILE A 257 4.68 6.70 6.42
N SER A 258 5.50 6.26 7.36
CA SER A 258 5.78 7.04 8.57
C SER A 258 6.21 8.47 8.26
N GLY A 259 5.52 9.46 8.84
CA GLY A 259 5.78 10.89 8.60
C GLY A 259 5.23 11.45 7.28
N ASN A 260 4.41 10.69 6.54
CA ASN A 260 3.80 11.18 5.30
C ASN A 260 2.86 12.37 5.55
N ARG A 261 2.84 13.26 4.57
CA ARG A 261 1.97 14.42 4.47
C ARG A 261 1.09 14.35 3.22
N VAL A 262 -0.06 15.00 3.29
CA VAL A 262 -1.08 15.02 2.23
C VAL A 262 -0.61 15.83 1.02
N VAL A 263 -0.15 17.06 1.26
CA VAL A 263 0.07 18.07 0.19
C VAL A 263 1.53 18.37 -0.10
N SER A 264 2.48 17.82 0.65
CA SER A 264 3.90 18.13 0.49
C SER A 264 4.76 16.90 0.73
N ASP A 265 5.80 16.71 -0.07
CA ASP A 265 6.79 15.68 0.18
C ASP A 265 7.45 15.91 1.54
N GLY A 266 7.88 14.86 2.23
CA GLY A 266 8.53 14.93 3.55
C GLY A 266 9.36 13.68 3.79
N ALA A 267 8.97 12.88 4.78
CA ALA A 267 9.55 11.55 4.99
C ALA A 267 9.39 10.64 3.76
N GLY A 268 8.35 10.87 2.96
CA GLY A 268 8.16 10.26 1.66
C GLY A 268 7.53 11.21 0.64
N VAL A 269 7.19 10.69 -0.52
CA VAL A 269 6.36 11.37 -1.53
C VAL A 269 4.98 11.69 -0.92
N SER A 270 4.46 12.88 -1.19
CA SER A 270 3.14 13.29 -0.66
C SER A 270 2.02 12.30 -1.03
N ALA A 271 1.01 12.20 -0.17
CA ALA A 271 -0.14 11.32 -0.36
C ALA A 271 -0.79 11.55 -1.74
N LEU A 272 -0.98 12.82 -2.12
CA LEU A 272 -1.51 13.19 -3.43
C LEU A 272 -0.69 12.62 -4.58
N ALA A 273 0.63 12.75 -4.53
CA ALA A 273 1.51 12.34 -5.62
C ALA A 273 1.64 10.81 -5.71
N ARG A 274 1.62 10.09 -4.59
CA ARG A 274 1.78 8.63 -4.59
C ARG A 274 0.47 7.84 -4.73
N TYR A 275 -0.69 8.49 -4.62
CA TYR A 275 -1.99 7.81 -4.59
C TYR A 275 -2.26 6.89 -5.79
N ASP A 276 -1.86 7.25 -7.02
CA ASP A 276 -2.03 6.36 -8.18
C ASP A 276 -1.20 5.08 -8.04
N ARG A 277 0.06 5.24 -7.62
CA ARG A 277 1.02 4.15 -7.48
C ARG A 277 0.59 3.21 -6.36
N ASP A 278 0.26 3.74 -5.20
CA ASP A 278 0.08 2.94 -4.00
C ASP A 278 -1.35 2.41 -3.88
N VAL A 279 -2.35 3.15 -4.35
CA VAL A 279 -3.76 2.79 -4.19
C VAL A 279 -4.41 2.39 -5.52
N LEU A 280 -4.36 3.25 -6.54
CA LEU A 280 -5.14 3.00 -7.77
C LEU A 280 -4.56 1.88 -8.65
N SER A 281 -3.29 1.53 -8.46
CA SER A 281 -2.66 0.41 -9.18
C SER A 281 -2.98 -0.96 -8.58
N GLN A 282 -3.58 -1.00 -7.39
CA GLN A 282 -3.89 -2.24 -6.69
C GLN A 282 -5.15 -2.90 -7.29
N SER A 283 -5.05 -4.19 -7.57
CA SER A 283 -6.15 -4.97 -8.14
C SER A 283 -7.29 -5.18 -7.13
N ASP A 284 -8.52 -5.15 -7.63
CA ASP A 284 -9.74 -5.52 -6.90
C ASP A 284 -10.02 -4.77 -5.59
N VAL A 285 -9.42 -3.59 -5.41
CA VAL A 285 -9.76 -2.68 -4.32
C VAL A 285 -11.18 -2.17 -4.49
N LYS A 286 -11.95 -2.19 -3.40
CA LYS A 286 -13.32 -1.65 -3.33
C LYS A 286 -13.45 -0.50 -2.34
N TRP A 287 -12.57 -0.47 -1.34
CA TRP A 287 -12.55 0.51 -0.29
C TRP A 287 -11.15 1.05 -0.04
N VAL A 288 -11.06 2.32 0.29
CA VAL A 288 -9.88 2.96 0.86
C VAL A 288 -10.26 3.46 2.25
N ILE A 289 -9.44 3.18 3.25
CA ILE A 289 -9.54 3.80 4.58
C ILE A 289 -8.36 4.77 4.66
N PHE A 290 -8.66 6.06 4.74
CA PHE A 290 -7.68 7.12 4.63
C PHE A 290 -7.52 7.86 5.96
N LEU A 291 -6.29 7.86 6.49
CA LEU A 291 -5.91 8.58 7.72
C LEU A 291 -4.54 9.23 7.51
N GLU A 292 -4.55 10.52 7.20
CA GLU A 292 -3.33 11.31 7.00
C GLU A 292 -3.64 12.79 7.17
N GLY A 293 -2.64 13.62 7.47
CA GLY A 293 -2.80 15.08 7.60
C GLY A 293 -2.24 15.65 8.90
N ILE A 294 -2.00 14.80 9.90
CA ILE A 294 -1.45 15.24 11.18
C ILE A 294 -0.02 15.79 11.02
N ASN A 295 0.76 15.23 10.10
CA ASN A 295 2.12 15.70 9.79
C ASN A 295 2.13 17.02 9.00
N ASP A 296 1.13 17.28 8.13
CA ASP A 296 0.97 18.59 7.47
C ASP A 296 0.79 19.70 8.50
N ILE A 297 0.07 19.40 9.58
CA ILE A 297 -0.18 20.31 10.71
C ILE A 297 1.04 20.39 11.63
N GLY A 298 1.62 19.25 11.98
CA GLY A 298 2.58 19.12 13.06
C GLY A 298 4.01 19.50 12.70
N TRP A 299 4.45 19.21 11.47
CA TRP A 299 5.85 19.40 11.07
C TRP A 299 6.32 20.86 10.99
N PRO A 300 5.53 21.81 10.45
CA PRO A 300 6.00 23.18 10.28
C PRO A 300 6.50 23.79 11.58
N ASN A 301 7.67 24.45 11.52
CA ASN A 301 8.34 25.10 12.66
C ASN A 301 8.89 24.11 13.70
N THR A 302 9.19 22.88 13.30
CA THR A 302 9.94 21.88 14.09
C THR A 302 11.23 21.51 13.36
N ALA A 303 12.08 20.66 13.95
CA ALA A 303 13.26 20.14 13.25
C ALA A 303 12.91 19.26 12.02
N LEU A 304 11.69 18.74 11.92
CA LEU A 304 11.21 17.97 10.77
C LEU A 304 10.94 18.85 9.53
N ASP A 305 10.51 20.10 9.75
CA ASP A 305 10.31 21.09 8.67
C ASP A 305 10.70 22.50 9.13
N PRO A 306 12.02 22.81 9.10
CA PRO A 306 12.53 24.11 9.49
C PRO A 306 12.09 25.25 8.56
N SER A 307 11.59 24.96 7.36
CA SER A 307 11.08 25.99 6.45
C SER A 307 9.85 26.70 7.00
N GLY A 308 9.11 26.03 7.89
CA GLY A 308 8.06 26.65 8.69
C GLY A 308 6.76 26.94 7.96
N ARG A 309 6.59 26.48 6.71
CA ARG A 309 5.35 26.73 5.95
C ARG A 309 4.17 26.02 6.62
N VAL A 310 3.35 26.78 7.32
CA VAL A 310 2.11 26.28 7.92
C VAL A 310 1.09 26.01 6.83
N VAL A 311 0.51 24.80 6.84
CA VAL A 311 -0.57 24.40 5.93
C VAL A 311 -1.92 24.72 6.59
N SER A 312 -2.81 25.37 5.86
CA SER A 312 -4.17 25.65 6.33
C SER A 312 -5.07 24.39 6.32
N ALA A 313 -6.16 24.43 7.09
CA ALA A 313 -7.17 23.36 7.03
C ALA A 313 -7.73 23.19 5.61
N GLU A 314 -7.96 24.29 4.88
CA GLU A 314 -8.51 24.24 3.53
C GLU A 314 -7.57 23.57 2.53
N GLU A 315 -6.25 23.83 2.61
CA GLU A 315 -5.27 23.14 1.74
C GLU A 315 -5.27 21.63 1.97
N ILE A 316 -5.37 21.18 3.22
CA ILE A 316 -5.47 19.75 3.56
C ILE A 316 -6.80 19.18 3.00
N ILE A 317 -7.90 19.89 3.22
CA ILE A 317 -9.24 19.49 2.74
C ILE A 317 -9.28 19.42 1.21
N ASP A 318 -8.66 20.35 0.49
CA ASP A 318 -8.55 20.31 -0.97
C ASP A 318 -7.75 19.09 -1.44
N GLY A 319 -6.69 18.72 -0.72
CA GLY A 319 -5.99 17.45 -0.92
C GLY A 319 -6.93 16.25 -0.74
N TYR A 320 -7.75 16.24 0.31
CA TYR A 320 -8.73 15.16 0.53
C TYR A 320 -9.75 15.08 -0.60
N ARG A 321 -10.26 16.22 -1.08
CA ARG A 321 -11.21 16.27 -2.21
C ARG A 321 -10.61 15.63 -3.47
N GLN A 322 -9.32 15.87 -3.76
CA GLN A 322 -8.65 15.24 -4.90
C GLN A 322 -8.49 13.73 -4.73
N ILE A 323 -8.14 13.25 -3.53
CA ILE A 323 -8.05 11.82 -3.22
C ILE A 323 -9.42 11.16 -3.39
N ILE A 324 -10.47 11.76 -2.83
CA ILE A 324 -11.85 11.27 -2.93
C ILE A 324 -12.28 11.18 -4.41
N ALA A 325 -12.10 12.26 -5.18
CA ALA A 325 -12.47 12.29 -6.59
C ALA A 325 -11.75 11.20 -7.39
N ARG A 326 -10.45 11.01 -7.18
CA ARG A 326 -9.65 9.95 -7.84
C ARG A 326 -10.07 8.55 -7.40
N THR A 327 -10.48 8.38 -6.15
CA THR A 327 -11.07 7.12 -5.65
C THR A 327 -12.33 6.78 -6.44
N HIS A 328 -13.26 7.73 -6.51
CA HIS A 328 -14.57 7.55 -7.16
C HIS A 328 -14.44 7.31 -8.67
N LEU A 329 -13.45 7.92 -9.33
CA LEU A 329 -13.14 7.64 -10.75
C LEU A 329 -12.77 6.17 -11.03
N ARG A 330 -12.33 5.42 -10.02
CA ARG A 330 -12.05 3.97 -10.13
C ARG A 330 -13.22 3.11 -9.64
N GLY A 331 -14.37 3.71 -9.34
CA GLY A 331 -15.55 3.00 -8.81
C GLY A 331 -15.33 2.42 -7.40
N MET A 332 -14.30 2.91 -6.70
CA MET A 332 -14.02 2.56 -5.32
C MET A 332 -14.74 3.53 -4.37
N LYS A 333 -14.90 3.12 -3.12
CA LYS A 333 -15.39 3.97 -2.03
C LYS A 333 -14.25 4.36 -1.11
N ILE A 334 -14.40 5.46 -0.38
CA ILE A 334 -13.41 5.95 0.58
C ILE A 334 -14.05 6.29 1.93
N MET A 335 -13.42 5.78 2.99
CA MET A 335 -13.71 6.07 4.37
C MET A 335 -12.67 7.05 4.92
N GLY A 336 -13.12 8.18 5.47
CA GLY A 336 -12.26 9.15 6.13
C GLY A 336 -12.04 8.82 7.60
N GLY A 337 -10.79 8.71 8.03
CA GLY A 337 -10.40 8.65 9.43
C GLY A 337 -10.14 10.06 9.97
N THR A 338 -10.79 10.43 11.07
CA THR A 338 -10.48 11.70 11.75
C THR A 338 -9.06 11.68 12.32
N LEU A 339 -8.34 12.80 12.22
CA LEU A 339 -7.01 12.99 12.81
C LEU A 339 -7.05 12.83 14.34
N THR A 340 -6.17 12.00 14.89
CA THR A 340 -6.15 11.64 16.30
C THR A 340 -5.74 12.82 17.21
N PRO A 341 -6.01 12.76 18.52
CA PRO A 341 -5.52 13.76 19.47
C PRO A 341 -3.99 13.75 19.50
N PHE A 342 -3.39 14.93 19.66
CA PHE A 342 -1.93 15.09 19.62
C PHE A 342 -1.41 16.20 20.53
N ARG A 343 -2.18 16.61 21.55
CA ARG A 343 -1.70 17.59 22.52
C ARG A 343 -0.42 17.09 23.18
N ASN A 344 0.56 17.98 23.27
CA ASN A 344 1.92 17.70 23.78
C ASN A 344 2.71 16.68 22.96
N ALA A 345 2.29 16.37 21.72
CA ALA A 345 3.04 15.50 20.81
C ALA A 345 4.52 15.90 20.75
N LEU A 346 5.40 14.93 21.04
CA LEU A 346 6.86 15.05 20.95
C LEU A 346 7.48 16.13 21.85
N GLU A 347 6.80 16.55 22.93
CA GLU A 347 7.34 17.49 23.91
C GLU A 347 8.65 16.98 24.53
N GLY A 348 9.61 17.88 24.76
CA GLY A 348 10.93 17.53 25.28
C GLY A 348 11.89 16.89 24.27
N THR A 349 11.47 16.69 23.02
CA THR A 349 12.34 16.21 21.93
C THR A 349 12.83 17.37 21.05
N VAL A 350 13.71 17.07 20.09
CA VAL A 350 14.11 18.04 19.04
C VAL A 350 12.94 18.49 18.15
N ASN A 351 11.82 17.77 18.18
CA ASN A 351 10.61 18.08 17.43
C ASN A 351 9.53 18.74 18.30
N GLN A 352 9.89 19.24 19.49
CA GLN A 352 8.99 20.06 20.30
C GLN A 352 8.36 21.20 19.48
N GLY A 353 7.13 21.56 19.82
CA GLY A 353 6.32 22.47 19.00
C GLY A 353 5.58 21.78 17.86
N TYR A 354 5.65 20.44 17.77
CA TYR A 354 4.77 19.66 16.90
C TYR A 354 3.30 19.97 17.18
N TRP A 355 2.94 20.17 18.46
CA TRP A 355 1.64 20.68 18.86
C TRP A 355 1.69 22.15 19.29
N THR A 356 0.66 22.92 18.93
CA THR A 356 0.33 24.25 19.48
C THR A 356 -1.18 24.45 19.48
N PRO A 357 -1.75 25.40 20.24
CA PRO A 357 -3.17 25.72 20.16
C PRO A 357 -3.66 26.08 18.75
N GLN A 358 -2.81 26.71 17.92
CA GLN A 358 -3.13 27.05 16.54
C GLN A 358 -3.18 25.80 15.64
N LYS A 359 -2.23 24.88 15.81
CA LYS A 359 -2.22 23.59 15.12
C LYS A 359 -3.41 22.71 15.52
N GLU A 360 -3.79 22.75 16.80
CA GLU A 360 -5.00 22.10 17.31
C GLU A 360 -6.27 22.64 16.66
N ALA A 361 -6.37 23.97 16.48
CA ALA A 361 -7.50 24.58 15.78
C ALA A 361 -7.61 24.10 14.32
N ILE A 362 -6.48 23.92 13.62
CA ILE A 362 -6.46 23.36 12.27
C ILE A 362 -6.96 21.91 12.28
N ARG A 363 -6.47 21.08 13.21
CA ARG A 363 -6.93 19.69 13.37
C ARG A 363 -8.44 19.62 13.60
N HIS A 364 -8.98 20.46 14.48
CA HIS A 364 -10.43 20.53 14.73
C HIS A 364 -11.21 20.91 13.48
N ALA A 365 -10.75 21.91 12.71
CA ALA A 365 -11.41 22.31 11.46
C ALA A 365 -11.42 21.17 10.43
N VAL A 366 -10.30 20.48 10.24
CA VAL A 366 -10.20 19.31 9.36
C VAL A 366 -11.14 18.19 9.84
N ASN A 367 -11.13 17.86 11.12
CA ASN A 367 -11.97 16.81 11.68
C ASN A 367 -13.47 17.14 11.64
N GLN A 368 -13.84 18.40 11.85
CA GLN A 368 -15.22 18.86 11.68
C GLN A 368 -15.66 18.65 10.22
N TRP A 369 -14.82 19.02 9.26
CA TRP A 369 -15.10 18.81 7.84
C TRP A 369 -15.25 17.32 7.50
N ILE A 370 -14.35 16.45 7.98
CA ILE A 370 -14.45 14.98 7.79
C ILE A 370 -15.82 14.48 8.27
N ARG A 371 -16.25 14.87 9.47
CA ARG A 371 -17.50 14.39 10.08
C ARG A 371 -18.78 14.89 9.42
N THR A 372 -18.77 16.11 8.89
CA THR A 372 -20.02 16.83 8.57
C THR A 372 -20.22 17.15 7.09
N SER A 373 -19.17 17.10 6.28
CA SER A 373 -19.26 17.51 4.87
C SER A 373 -20.06 16.55 4.00
N GLY A 374 -20.13 15.27 4.37
CA GLY A 374 -20.66 14.20 3.52
C GLY A 374 -19.77 13.90 2.29
N ALA A 375 -18.51 14.37 2.27
CA ALA A 375 -17.60 14.17 1.15
C ALA A 375 -17.06 12.73 1.06
N PHE A 376 -16.85 12.07 2.20
CA PHE A 376 -16.47 10.66 2.26
C PHE A 376 -17.71 9.76 2.21
N ASP A 377 -17.57 8.55 1.64
CA ASP A 377 -18.64 7.54 1.62
C ASP A 377 -18.94 7.00 3.01
N ALA A 378 -17.97 7.06 3.93
CA ALA A 378 -18.10 6.70 5.33
C ALA A 378 -17.06 7.46 6.18
N VAL A 379 -17.27 7.52 7.48
CA VAL A 379 -16.32 8.12 8.44
C VAL A 379 -16.07 7.14 9.58
N VAL A 380 -14.81 7.01 9.98
CA VAL A 380 -14.40 6.38 11.24
C VAL A 380 -13.78 7.45 12.15
N ASP A 381 -14.41 7.67 13.31
CA ASP A 381 -14.01 8.74 14.23
C ASP A 381 -12.90 8.28 15.18
N PHE A 382 -11.69 8.10 14.64
CA PHE A 382 -10.50 7.73 15.44
C PHE A 382 -10.16 8.76 16.52
N ASP A 383 -10.52 10.03 16.36
CA ASP A 383 -10.36 11.06 17.40
C ASP A 383 -11.24 10.73 18.62
N ALA A 384 -12.51 10.43 18.40
CA ALA A 384 -13.41 10.04 19.48
C ALA A 384 -13.01 8.72 20.15
N VAL A 385 -12.44 7.78 19.38
CA VAL A 385 -11.96 6.49 19.89
C VAL A 385 -10.78 6.66 20.84
N LEU A 386 -9.85 7.55 20.52
CA LEU A 386 -8.56 7.65 21.22
C LEU A 386 -8.49 8.77 22.25
N ARG A 387 -9.36 9.78 22.20
CA ARG A 387 -9.27 10.94 23.10
C ARG A 387 -9.66 10.63 24.54
N ASP A 388 -9.00 11.30 25.47
CA ASP A 388 -9.46 11.35 26.85
C ASP A 388 -10.81 12.09 26.91
N PRO A 389 -11.90 11.49 27.42
CA PRO A 389 -13.19 12.16 27.53
C PRO A 389 -13.18 13.38 28.46
N ALA A 390 -12.26 13.43 29.44
CA ALA A 390 -12.09 14.58 30.33
C ALA A 390 -11.24 15.69 29.69
N HIS A 391 -10.32 15.32 28.79
CA HIS A 391 -9.42 16.25 28.10
C HIS A 391 -9.35 15.92 26.60
N PRO A 392 -10.34 16.36 25.79
CA PRO A 392 -10.53 15.85 24.42
C PRO A 392 -9.41 16.12 23.40
N ASN A 393 -8.40 16.90 23.75
CA ASN A 393 -7.22 17.14 22.90
C ASN A 393 -6.06 16.17 23.23
N ASP A 394 -6.15 15.46 24.35
CA ASP A 394 -5.17 14.50 24.84
C ASP A 394 -5.55 13.08 24.40
N MET A 395 -4.55 12.27 24.05
CA MET A 395 -4.77 10.83 23.85
C MET A 395 -5.00 10.17 25.22
N GLN A 396 -5.96 9.24 25.29
CA GLN A 396 -6.21 8.51 26.51
C GLN A 396 -4.97 7.69 26.90
N ALA A 397 -4.53 7.80 28.15
CA ALA A 397 -3.25 7.24 28.61
C ALA A 397 -3.09 5.72 28.38
N VAL A 398 -4.20 4.97 28.33
CA VAL A 398 -4.15 3.52 28.02
C VAL A 398 -3.78 3.24 26.56
N TYR A 399 -4.04 4.17 25.66
CA TYR A 399 -3.74 4.06 24.23
C TYR A 399 -2.46 4.78 23.83
N ASP A 400 -1.94 5.68 24.65
CA ASP A 400 -0.75 6.46 24.34
C ASP A 400 0.53 5.62 24.44
N SER A 401 1.42 5.78 23.47
CA SER A 401 2.78 5.20 23.51
C SER A 401 3.72 5.96 24.45
N GLY A 402 3.32 7.14 24.90
CA GLY A 402 4.07 8.05 25.76
C GLY A 402 4.66 9.25 25.02
N ASP A 403 4.50 9.32 23.69
CA ASP A 403 4.91 10.46 22.88
C ASP A 403 3.77 11.43 22.55
N HIS A 404 2.56 11.11 23.02
CA HIS A 404 1.33 11.88 22.85
C HIS A 404 0.90 12.07 21.39
N LEU A 405 1.40 11.24 20.47
CA LEU A 405 1.05 11.27 19.04
C LEU A 405 0.64 9.89 18.54
N HIS A 406 1.43 8.87 18.85
CA HIS A 406 1.25 7.53 18.32
C HIS A 406 0.53 6.61 19.32
N PRO A 407 -0.48 5.86 18.87
CA PRO A 407 -1.06 4.80 19.67
C PRO A 407 -0.05 3.69 19.99
N ASN A 408 -0.21 3.05 21.13
CA ASN A 408 0.38 1.76 21.46
C ASN A 408 -0.48 0.60 20.91
N ASP A 409 -0.09 -0.64 21.17
CA ASP A 409 -0.84 -1.84 20.73
C ASP A 409 -2.33 -1.81 21.12
N ALA A 410 -2.68 -1.35 22.32
CA ALA A 410 -4.08 -1.28 22.76
C ALA A 410 -4.86 -0.21 21.99
N GLY A 411 -4.23 0.93 21.71
CA GLY A 411 -4.81 1.97 20.86
C GLY A 411 -5.05 1.50 19.43
N TYR A 412 -4.11 0.76 18.84
CA TYR A 412 -4.29 0.18 17.51
C TYR A 412 -5.41 -0.87 17.43
N VAL A 413 -5.60 -1.66 18.48
CA VAL A 413 -6.77 -2.55 18.59
C VAL A 413 -8.07 -1.74 18.67
N ALA A 414 -8.10 -0.67 19.47
CA ALA A 414 -9.27 0.20 19.58
C ALA A 414 -9.64 0.85 18.23
N MET A 415 -8.66 1.37 17.50
CA MET A 415 -8.84 1.90 16.16
C MET A 415 -9.42 0.84 15.22
N ALA A 416 -8.80 -0.34 15.16
CA ALA A 416 -9.28 -1.40 14.30
C ALA A 416 -10.74 -1.77 14.63
N ASN A 417 -11.11 -1.86 15.91
CA ASN A 417 -12.46 -2.21 16.35
C ASN A 417 -13.53 -1.16 15.98
N ALA A 418 -13.16 0.10 15.85
CA ALA A 418 -14.07 1.18 15.49
C ALA A 418 -14.57 1.11 14.03
N ILE A 419 -13.87 0.38 13.17
CA ILE A 419 -14.25 0.23 11.76
C ILE A 419 -15.44 -0.72 11.64
N ASP A 420 -16.58 -0.23 11.13
CA ASP A 420 -17.75 -1.06 10.83
C ASP A 420 -17.50 -1.93 9.60
N LEU A 421 -17.31 -3.23 9.84
CA LEU A 421 -17.09 -4.22 8.78
C LEU A 421 -18.31 -4.36 7.86
N SER A 422 -19.51 -4.02 8.32
CA SER A 422 -20.73 -4.13 7.51
C SER A 422 -20.65 -3.22 6.27
N LEU A 423 -20.01 -2.06 6.38
CA LEU A 423 -19.79 -1.14 5.26
C LEU A 423 -18.84 -1.74 4.21
N LEU A 424 -17.78 -2.40 4.66
CA LEU A 424 -16.80 -3.04 3.77
C LEU A 424 -17.39 -4.27 3.05
N LEU A 425 -18.24 -5.02 3.75
CA LEU A 425 -18.78 -6.29 3.29
C LEU A 425 -20.06 -6.17 2.44
N ARG A 426 -20.80 -5.06 2.51
CA ARG A 426 -21.96 -4.81 1.63
C ARG A 426 -21.48 -4.69 0.17
N GLY A 427 -22.11 -5.43 -0.74
CA GLY A 427 -21.85 -5.29 -2.18
C GLY A 427 -22.30 -3.93 -2.69
N ASN A 428 -21.61 -3.37 -3.68
CA ASN A 428 -21.97 -2.10 -4.34
C ASN A 428 -23.30 -2.16 -5.17
N GLY A 429 -24.27 -2.98 -4.76
CA GLY A 429 -25.53 -3.20 -5.48
C GLY A 429 -26.80 -3.23 -4.62
N GLU A 430 -26.71 -3.15 -3.29
CA GLU A 430 -27.89 -3.02 -2.44
C GLU A 430 -28.07 -1.54 -2.10
N ARG A 431 -28.90 -0.84 -2.89
CA ARG A 431 -29.52 0.41 -2.43
C ARG A 431 -30.43 0.07 -1.26
N SER A 432 -30.37 0.86 -0.20
CA SER A 432 -31.42 0.87 0.81
C SER A 432 -32.69 1.40 0.15
N ASP A 433 -33.59 0.51 -0.21
CA ASP A 433 -35.00 0.84 -0.15
C ASP A 433 -35.37 0.76 1.33
N ASP A 434 -35.39 1.92 1.99
CA ASP A 434 -36.26 2.25 3.13
C ASP A 434 -36.31 3.77 3.31
#